data_AF-A0A430PYA9-F1
#
_entry.id   AF-A0A430PYA9-F1
#
_cell.length_a   1.000
_cell.length_b   1.000
_cell.length_c   1.000
_cell.angle_alpha   90.00
_cell.angle_beta   90.00
_cell.angle_gamma   90.00
#
_symmetry.space_group_name_H-M   'P 1'
#
loop_
_entity.id
_entity.type
_entity.pdbx_description
1 polymer ?
#
loop_
_entity_poly.entity_id
_entity_poly.type
_entity_poly.pdbx_seq_one_letter_code
_entity_poly.pdbx_strand_id
1 'polypeptide(L)' 'MADWSFEFGFVIPGSTNTWQSLIQSDSADRMIPAKVLSYLLRFLCSGNVVIVTHFYDGDLLVSKSKVRIFYV' A
#
# COMPACT_ATOMS: atom_id res chain seq x y z
N MET A 1 -6.45 3.51 -9.76
CA MET A 1 -5.31 3.50 -8.82
C MET A 1 -5.91 3.65 -7.44
N ALA A 2 -5.64 2.73 -6.53
CA ALA A 2 -6.09 2.83 -5.15
C ALA A 2 -5.14 3.74 -4.37
N ASP A 3 -5.68 4.58 -3.51
CA ASP A 3 -4.93 5.48 -2.64
C ASP A 3 -5.36 5.26 -1.19
N TRP A 4 -4.40 5.29 -0.27
CA TRP A 4 -4.62 5.08 1.15
C TRP A 4 -3.84 6.12 1.95
N SER A 5 -4.54 6.85 2.83
CA SER A 5 -3.96 7.79 3.76
C SER A 5 -3.98 7.21 5.17
N PHE A 6 -2.83 7.21 5.83
CA PHE A 6 -2.70 6.77 7.22
C PHE A 6 -1.95 7.83 8.02
N GLU A 7 -2.41 8.11 9.24
CA GLU A 7 -1.78 9.07 10.14
C GLU A 7 -1.32 8.34 11.41
N PHE A 8 -0.03 8.44 11.71
CA PHE A 8 0.54 7.90 12.95
C PHE A 8 0.48 8.92 14.11
N GLY A 9 0.59 10.21 13.79
CA GLY A 9 0.68 11.29 14.77
C GLY A 9 2.10 11.46 15.31
N PHE A 10 2.22 11.85 16.58
CA PHE A 10 3.49 12.19 17.22
C PHE A 10 4.38 10.97 17.46
N VAL A 11 5.67 11.08 17.10
CA VAL A 11 6.71 10.07 17.31
C VAL A 11 7.72 10.58 18.34
N ILE A 12 7.94 9.83 19.43
CA ILE A 12 8.91 10.21 20.46
C ILE A 12 10.34 10.06 19.92
N PRO A 13 11.24 11.06 20.08
CA PRO A 13 12.63 10.94 19.64
C PRO A 13 13.35 9.74 20.26
N GLY A 14 14.08 8.99 19.43
CA GLY A 14 14.82 7.79 19.88
C GLY A 14 13.96 6.58 20.24
N SER A 15 12.65 6.62 19.99
CA SER A 15 11.75 5.50 20.24
C SER A 15 11.68 4.51 19.07
N THR A 16 11.26 3.28 19.37
CA THR A 16 10.80 2.30 18.38
C THR A 16 9.31 2.08 18.59
N ASN A 17 8.52 2.20 17.52
CA ASN A 17 7.06 2.16 17.60
C ASN A 17 6.50 1.02 16.75
N THR A 18 5.38 0.47 17.21
CA THR A 18 4.54 -0.46 16.43
C THR A 18 3.32 0.30 15.93
N TRP A 19 3.02 0.18 14.64
CA TRP A 19 1.84 0.79 14.04
C TRP A 19 0.96 -0.26 13.38
N GLN A 20 -0.33 -0.23 13.71
CA GLN A 20 -1.35 -1.04 13.05
C GLN A 20 -2.24 -0.13 12.20
N SER A 21 -2.47 -0.53 10.94
CA SER A 21 -3.35 0.18 10.00
C SER A 21 -4.33 -0.79 9.38
N LEU A 22 -5.56 -0.32 9.15
CA LEU A 22 -6.58 -1.09 8.43
C LEU A 22 -6.56 -0.71 6.96
N ILE A 23 -6.20 -1.66 6.10
CA ILE A 23 -6.26 -1.47 4.64
C ILE A 23 -7.66 -1.87 4.20
N GLN A 24 -8.50 -0.89 3.88
CA GLN A 24 -9.81 -1.13 3.32
C GLN A 24 -9.74 -1.13 1.79
N SER A 25 -10.46 -2.07 1.18
CA SER A 25 -10.69 -2.12 -0.25
C SER A 25 -11.57 -0.94 -0.69
N ASP A 26 -11.24 -0.34 -1.83
CA ASP A 26 -12.13 0.60 -2.52
C ASP A 26 -13.36 -0.16 -3.08
N SER A 27 -14.35 0.58 -3.58
CA SER A 27 -15.47 0.10 -4.37
C SER A 27 -15.04 -0.92 -5.44
N ALA A 28 -15.86 -1.95 -5.66
CA ALA A 28 -15.56 -3.05 -6.59
C ALA A 28 -15.26 -2.56 -8.02
N ASP A 29 -15.81 -1.40 -8.38
CA ASP A 29 -15.69 -0.72 -9.67
C ASP A 29 -14.30 -0.10 -9.88
N ARG A 30 -13.59 0.20 -8.78
CA ARG A 30 -12.22 0.76 -8.77
C ARG A 30 -11.16 -0.27 -8.38
N MET A 31 -11.60 -1.43 -7.92
CA MET A 31 -10.74 -2.58 -7.73
C MET A 31 -10.49 -3.29 -9.06
N ILE A 32 -9.32 -3.92 -9.17
CA ILE A 32 -9.06 -4.84 -10.27
C ILE A 32 -10.12 -5.96 -10.19
N PRO A 33 -10.93 -6.19 -11.25
CA PRO A 33 -12.09 -7.07 -11.17
C PRO A 33 -11.73 -8.48 -10.70
N ALA A 34 -12.52 -9.03 -9.79
CA ALA A 34 -12.32 -10.37 -9.23
C ALA A 34 -12.37 -11.51 -10.29
N LYS A 35 -12.81 -11.25 -11.52
CA LYS A 35 -12.68 -12.21 -12.64
C LYS A 35 -11.23 -12.42 -13.10
N VAL A 36 -10.32 -11.51 -12.75
CA VAL A 36 -8.86 -11.69 -12.89
C VAL A 36 -8.31 -12.53 -11.72
N LEU A 37 -9.05 -12.71 -10.61
CA LEU A 37 -8.61 -13.29 -9.33
C LEU A 37 -8.57 -14.83 -9.24
N SER A 38 -9.04 -15.54 -10.26
CA SER A 38 -8.80 -16.99 -10.37
C SER A 38 -7.38 -17.24 -10.91
N TYR A 39 -6.88 -18.48 -10.87
CA TYR A 39 -5.51 -18.96 -11.19
C TYR A 39 -4.69 -18.21 -12.28
N LEU A 40 -5.35 -17.50 -13.21
CA LEU A 40 -4.75 -16.54 -14.15
C LEU A 40 -4.07 -15.32 -13.50
N LEU A 41 -4.42 -14.92 -12.26
CA LEU A 41 -3.83 -13.75 -11.56
C LEU A 41 -2.34 -13.91 -11.26
N ARG A 42 -1.89 -15.14 -10.98
CA ARG A 42 -0.47 -15.43 -10.71
C ARG A 42 0.39 -15.11 -11.94
N PHE A 43 -0.16 -15.28 -13.14
CA PHE A 43 0.52 -14.97 -14.40
C PHE A 43 0.35 -13.52 -14.85
N LEU A 44 -0.81 -12.89 -14.61
CA LEU A 44 -1.10 -11.54 -15.14
C LEU A 44 -0.78 -10.39 -14.16
N CYS A 45 -0.82 -10.63 -12.85
CA CYS A 45 -0.63 -9.57 -11.83
C CYS A 45 0.67 -9.71 -11.02
N SER A 46 1.27 -10.91 -10.94
CA SER A 46 2.53 -11.10 -10.23
C SER A 46 3.64 -10.30 -10.91
N GLY A 47 4.23 -9.37 -10.16
CA GLY A 47 5.23 -8.47 -10.71
C GLY A 47 4.66 -7.27 -11.48
N ASN A 48 3.34 -7.11 -11.62
CA ASN A 48 2.75 -5.92 -12.29
C ASN A 48 2.12 -4.92 -11.31
N VAL A 49 1.96 -5.31 -10.03
CA VAL A 49 1.51 -4.41 -8.96
C VAL A 49 2.71 -3.77 -8.28
N VAL A 50 2.70 -2.44 -8.18
CA VAL A 50 3.71 -1.67 -7.43
C VAL A 50 3.00 -0.79 -6.42
N ILE A 51 3.32 -0.97 -5.14
CA ILE A 51 2.90 -0.09 -4.05
C ILE A 51 3.94 1.02 -3.91
N VAL A 52 3.48 2.26 -3.92
CA VAL A 52 4.32 3.44 -3.68
C VAL A 52 3.89 4.07 -2.37
N THR A 53 4.80 4.09 -1.40
CA THR A 53 4.54 4.66 -0.07
C THR A 53 5.34 5.94 0.09
N HIS A 54 4.67 7.01 0.52
CA HIS A 54 5.30 8.28 0.85
C HIS A 54 5.22 8.48 2.37
N PHE A 55 6.35 8.79 3.00
CA PHE A 55 6.43 9.05 4.43
C PHE A 55 6.59 10.55 4.65
N TYR A 56 5.72 11.12 5.48
CA TYR A 56 5.66 12.55 5.75
C TYR A 56 5.86 12.85 7.23
N ASP A 57 6.49 13.99 7.51
CA ASP A 57 6.49 14.67 8.81
C ASP A 57 5.87 16.06 8.61
N GLY A 58 4.59 16.21 8.93
CA GLY A 58 3.77 17.34 8.47
C GLY A 58 3.74 17.41 6.94
N ASP A 59 4.19 18.53 6.38
CA ASP A 59 4.28 18.75 4.92
C ASP A 59 5.62 18.28 4.32
N LEU A 60 6.56 17.81 5.14
CA LEU A 60 7.89 17.39 4.69
C LEU A 60 7.88 15.93 4.23
N LEU A 61 8.18 15.69 2.94
CA LEU A 61 8.41 14.33 2.43
C LEU A 61 9.76 13.81 2.92
N VAL A 62 9.72 12.87 3.87
CA VAL A 62 10.93 12.26 4.46
C VAL A 62 11.50 11.18 3.54
N SER A 63 10.63 10.34 2.97
CA SER A 63 11.07 9.22 2.14
C SER A 63 9.98 8.74 1.19
N LYS A 64 10.41 8.09 0.11
CA LYS A 64 9.56 7.43 -0.87
C LYS A 64 10.03 6.01 -1.08
N SER A 65 9.17 5.04 -0.80
CA SER A 65 9.41 3.63 -1.05
C SER A 65 8.58 3.12 -2.23
N LYS A 66 9.14 2.19 -3.00
CA LYS A 66 8.45 1.49 -4.09
C LYS A 66 8.66 0.00 -3.90
N VAL A 67 7.57 -0.75 -3.73
CA VAL A 67 7.61 -2.20 -3.52
C VAL A 67 6.78 -2.87 -4.59
N ARG A 68 7.39 -3.80 -5.34
CA ARG A 68 6.71 -4.61 -6.35
C ARG A 68 6.19 -5.88 -5.71
N ILE A 69 4.91 -6.18 -5.92
CA ILE A 69 4.24 -7.33 -5.32
C ILE A 69 4.23 -8.49 -6.30
N PHE A 70 4.66 -9.65 -5.82
CA PHE A 70 4.58 -10.92 -6.51
C PHE A 70 3.65 -11.84 -5.71
N TYR A 71 2.64 -12.38 -6.38
CA TYR A 71 1.79 -13.42 -5.81
C TYR A 71 2.43 -14.77 -6.16
N VAL A 72 2.88 -15.52 -5.16
CA VAL A 72 3.60 -16.80 -5.29
C VAL A 72 2.77 -17.91 -4.66
#